data_AF-A0A953MTS4-F1
#
_entry.id   AF-A0A953MTS4-F1
#
_cell.length_a   1.000
_cell.length_b   1.000
_cell.length_c   1.000
_cell.angle_alpha   90.00
_cell.angle_beta   90.00
_cell.angle_gamma   90.00
#
_symmetry.space_group_name_H-M   'P 1'
#
loop_
_entity.id
_entity.type
_entity.pdbx_description
1 polymer ?
#
loop_
_entity_poly.entity_id
_entity_poly.type
_entity_poly.pdbx_seq_one_letter_code
_entity_poly.pdbx_strand_id
1 'polypeptide(L)'
;MKPLITFIFLFFTVTIFSQSAKQRYDAFSGTVVLSVEGGTAIAHTDYTGTKPDYMGRAMIEYFLPSVTKSSLGFRLIGGTGSISEKDNNQTPALFSTSINFGGGGLVYTLAISKT
;
A
#
# COMPACT_ATOMS: atom_id res chain seq x y z
N MET A 1 40.77 12.23 2.93
CA MET A 1 40.10 11.64 4.12
C MET A 1 39.18 12.63 4.85
N LYS A 2 39.50 13.94 4.91
CA LYS A 2 38.66 14.95 5.59
C LYS A 2 37.22 15.13 5.05
N PRO A 3 36.93 15.13 3.74
CA PRO A 3 35.56 15.41 3.26
C PRO A 3 34.58 14.25 3.47
N LEU A 4 35.09 13.01 3.55
CA LEU A 4 34.28 11.80 3.79
C LEU A 4 33.69 11.80 5.21
N ILE A 5 34.49 12.22 6.19
CA ILE A 5 34.08 12.32 7.59
C ILE A 5 33.00 13.39 7.77
N THR A 6 33.12 14.52 7.07
CA THR A 6 32.11 15.58 7.10
C THR A 6 30.78 15.13 6.49
N PHE A 7 30.82 14.33 5.42
CA PHE A 7 29.63 13.78 4.77
C PHE A 7 28.89 12.79 5.68
N ILE A 8 29.61 11.97 6.44
CA ILE A 8 29.04 11.03 7.41
C ILE A 8 28.35 11.77 8.56
N PHE A 9 28.92 12.87 9.04
CA PHE A 9 28.34 13.65 10.15
C PHE A 9 27.03 14.34 9.79
N LEU A 10 26.81 14.69 8.52
CA LEU A 10 25.61 15.37 8.05
C LEU A 10 24.36 14.45 8.07
N PHE A 11 24.56 13.13 8.07
CA PHE A 11 23.48 12.14 8.19
C PHE A 11 23.01 11.89 9.64
N PHE A 12 23.75 12.35 10.66
CA PHE A 12 23.45 12.07 12.07
C PHE A 12 22.78 13.22 12.82
N THR A 13 22.34 14.28 12.15
CA THR A 13 21.60 15.35 12.81
C THR A 13 20.17 14.90 13.12
N VAL A 14 19.93 14.51 14.38
CA VAL A 14 18.59 14.22 14.89
C VAL A 14 17.96 15.52 15.40
N THR A 15 16.94 16.02 14.70
CA THR A 15 16.15 17.16 15.16
C THR A 15 15.14 16.67 16.20
N ILE A 16 15.37 16.96 17.48
CA ILE A 16 14.44 16.63 18.56
C ILE A 16 13.39 17.73 18.66
N PHE A 17 12.19 17.48 18.15
CA PHE A 17 11.04 18.36 18.37
C PHE A 17 10.41 18.06 19.74
N SER A 18 10.13 19.10 20.53
CA SER A 18 9.30 19.00 21.74
C SER A 18 7.91 18.54 21.31
N GLN A 19 7.52 17.31 21.68
CA GLN A 19 6.21 16.78 21.39
C GLN A 19 5.19 17.43 22.32
N SER A 20 4.57 18.51 21.87
CA SER A 20 3.31 18.97 22.45
C SER A 20 2.33 17.82 22.32
N ALA A 21 1.76 17.33 23.43
CA ALA A 21 0.87 16.18 23.47
C ALA A 21 -0.42 16.47 22.67
N LYS A 22 -0.34 16.35 21.34
CA LYS A 22 -1.49 16.42 20.46
C LYS A 22 -2.29 15.15 20.72
N GLN A 23 -3.52 15.35 21.19
CA GLN A 23 -4.52 14.31 21.31
C GLN A 23 -4.77 13.73 19.90
N ARG A 24 -4.08 12.62 19.58
CA ARG A 24 -4.21 11.90 18.32
C ARG A 24 -5.36 10.92 18.44
N TYR A 25 -6.46 11.20 17.74
CA TYR A 25 -7.61 10.32 17.67
C TYR A 25 -7.43 9.18 16.64
N ASP A 26 -6.55 9.37 15.66
CA ASP A 26 -6.16 8.38 14.65
C ASP A 26 -4.65 8.15 14.73
N ALA A 27 -4.23 6.88 14.73
CA ALA A 27 -2.84 6.46 14.84
C ALA A 27 -1.97 6.90 13.64
N PHE A 28 -2.58 7.14 12.48
CA PHE A 28 -1.90 7.48 11.24
C PHE A 28 -1.96 8.97 10.89
N SER A 29 -2.65 9.80 11.70
CA SER A 29 -2.81 11.25 11.46
C SER A 29 -1.48 11.98 11.22
N GLY A 30 -1.34 12.60 10.04
CA GLY A 30 -0.15 13.35 9.64
C GLY A 30 1.09 12.48 9.36
N THR A 31 0.91 11.20 9.06
CA THR A 31 2.01 10.24 8.92
C THR A 31 1.99 9.59 7.54
N VAL A 32 3.19 9.20 7.06
CA VAL A 32 3.36 8.35 5.88
C VAL A 32 3.39 6.90 6.34
N VAL A 33 2.54 6.07 5.74
CA VAL A 33 2.42 4.64 6.01
C VAL A 33 2.90 3.87 4.78
N LEU A 34 3.73 2.86 5.02
CA LEU A 34 4.17 1.92 4.00
C LEU A 34 3.52 0.56 4.31
N SER A 35 2.79 0.05 3.33
CA SER A 35 2.00 -1.17 3.47
C SER A 35 2.39 -2.17 2.37
N VAL A 36 2.49 -3.45 2.71
CA VAL A 36 2.74 -4.54 1.76
C VAL A 36 1.67 -5.60 2.00
N GLU A 37 1.03 -6.03 0.92
CA GLU A 37 -0.03 -7.02 0.96
C GLU A 37 0.25 -8.12 -0.07
N GLY A 38 -0.03 -9.35 0.32
CA GLY A 38 -0.01 -10.52 -0.55
C GLY A 38 -1.27 -11.33 -0.32
N GLY A 39 -1.84 -11.87 -1.40
CA GLY A 39 -3.07 -12.64 -1.28
C GLY A 39 -3.42 -13.39 -2.54
N THR A 40 -4.49 -14.15 -2.43
CA THR A 40 -5.11 -14.84 -3.56
C THR A 40 -6.31 -14.06 -4.07
N ALA A 41 -6.53 -14.05 -5.38
CA ALA A 41 -7.74 -13.53 -5.98
C ALA A 41 -8.40 -14.60 -6.85
N ILE A 42 -9.71 -14.47 -7.04
CA ILE A 42 -10.46 -15.26 -8.00
C ILE A 42 -10.87 -14.28 -9.10
N ALA A 43 -10.25 -14.41 -10.27
CA ALA A 43 -10.61 -13.58 -11.42
C ALA A 43 -12.01 -13.98 -11.90
N HIS A 44 -12.85 -13.00 -12.20
CA HIS A 44 -14.10 -13.23 -12.92
C HIS A 44 -13.91 -12.75 -14.34
N THR A 45 -13.74 -13.70 -15.26
CA THR A 45 -13.53 -13.44 -16.68
C THR A 45 -14.64 -14.10 -17.50
N ASP A 46 -14.70 -13.76 -18.79
CA ASP A 46 -15.67 -14.35 -19.72
C ASP A 46 -15.36 -15.83 -20.06
N TYR A 47 -14.31 -16.42 -19.48
CA TYR A 47 -13.90 -17.80 -19.70
C TYR A 47 -14.64 -18.78 -18.78
N THR A 48 -14.81 -20.02 -19.24
CA THR A 48 -15.66 -21.03 -18.57
C THR A 48 -15.06 -21.61 -17.30
N GLY A 49 -13.73 -21.58 -17.12
CA GLY A 49 -13.05 -22.18 -15.97
C GLY A 49 -12.38 -21.13 -15.10
N THR A 50 -12.62 -21.16 -13.79
CA THR A 50 -12.02 -20.24 -12.82
C THR A 50 -10.83 -20.88 -12.12
N LYS A 51 -9.77 -20.12 -11.85
CA LYS A 51 -8.64 -20.56 -11.02
C LYS A 51 -8.27 -19.50 -9.98
N PRO A 52 -7.81 -19.93 -8.79
CA PRO A 52 -7.26 -19.02 -7.81
C PRO A 52 -5.88 -18.54 -8.28
N ASP A 53 -5.72 -17.24 -8.23
CA ASP A 53 -4.55 -16.50 -8.66
C ASP A 53 -3.85 -15.85 -7.48
N TYR A 54 -2.59 -15.47 -7.65
CA TYR A 54 -1.79 -14.81 -6.61
C TYR A 54 -1.44 -13.39 -7.03
N MET A 55 -1.52 -12.47 -6.07
CA MET A 55 -1.16 -11.07 -6.26
C MET A 55 -0.41 -10.52 -5.05
N GLY A 56 0.57 -9.67 -5.36
CA GLY A 56 1.30 -8.87 -4.38
C GLY A 56 1.17 -7.40 -4.71
N ARG A 57 1.01 -6.56 -3.68
CA ARG A 57 0.96 -5.10 -3.83
C ARG A 57 1.68 -4.39 -2.71
N ALA A 58 2.31 -3.29 -3.05
CA ALA A 58 2.91 -2.34 -2.13
C ALA A 58 2.18 -1.01 -2.23
N MET A 59 2.02 -0.34 -1.10
CA MET A 59 1.28 0.91 -1.00
C MET A 59 2.04 1.90 -0.14
N ILE A 60 2.00 3.16 -0.57
CA ILE A 60 2.49 4.30 0.20
C ILE A 60 1.30 5.21 0.41
N GLU A 61 1.00 5.52 1.67
CA GLU A 61 -0.17 6.28 2.06
C GLU A 61 0.27 7.48 2.88
N TYR A 62 -0.24 8.66 2.57
CA TYR A 62 -0.06 9.85 3.39
C TYR A 62 -1.41 10.29 3.94
N PHE A 63 -1.54 10.24 5.26
CA PHE A 63 -2.74 10.68 5.96
C PHE A 63 -2.61 12.14 6.38
N LEU A 64 -3.61 12.94 6.04
CA LEU A 64 -3.67 14.35 6.42
C LEU A 64 -3.79 14.47 7.95
N PRO A 65 -3.20 15.51 8.56
CA PRO A 65 -3.39 15.79 9.97
C PRO A 65 -4.87 16.01 10.27
N SER A 66 -5.47 15.10 11.04
CA SER A 66 -6.85 15.20 11.51
C SER A 66 -6.90 15.31 13.03
N VAL A 67 -7.87 16.09 13.51
CA VAL A 67 -8.22 16.29 14.93
C VAL A 67 -9.51 15.54 15.31
N THR A 68 -10.13 14.84 14.36
CA THR A 68 -11.35 14.06 14.56
C THR A 68 -11.04 12.56 14.61
N LYS A 69 -12.04 11.74 14.97
CA LYS A 69 -11.96 10.27 14.87
C LYS A 69 -11.92 9.74 13.43
N SER A 70 -11.84 10.62 12.44
CA SER A 70 -11.77 10.29 11.03
C SER A 70 -10.49 10.83 10.42
N SER A 71 -9.91 10.10 9.48
CA SER A 71 -8.70 10.47 8.78
C SER A 71 -8.89 10.28 7.27
N LEU A 72 -8.36 11.23 6.50
CA LEU A 72 -8.35 11.19 5.04
C LEU A 72 -6.91 11.20 4.56
N GLY A 73 -6.61 10.37 3.57
CA GLY A 73 -5.27 10.24 3.03
C GLY A 73 -5.24 10.02 1.54
N PHE A 74 -4.06 10.21 0.98
CA PHE A 74 -3.73 9.87 -0.40
C PHE A 74 -2.96 8.55 -0.39
N ARG A 75 -3.32 7.65 -1.31
CA ARG A 75 -2.67 6.35 -1.46
C ARG A 75 -2.11 6.23 -2.86
N LEU A 76 -0.87 5.78 -2.95
CA LEU A 76 -0.27 5.25 -4.18
C LEU A 76 -0.13 3.75 -4.01
N ILE A 77 -0.52 3.00 -5.04
CA ILE A 77 -0.52 1.54 -5.09
C ILE A 77 0.27 1.10 -6.30
N GLY A 78 1.15 0.13 -6.12
CA GLY A 78 1.78 -0.62 -7.20
C GLY A 78 1.73 -2.10 -6.87
N GLY A 79 1.51 -2.94 -7.88
CA GLY A 79 1.42 -4.37 -7.66
C GLY A 79 1.70 -5.20 -8.91
N THR A 80 1.93 -6.47 -8.65
CA THR A 80 2.16 -7.49 -9.67
C THR A 80 1.43 -8.77 -9.26
N GLY A 81 1.05 -9.57 -10.24
CA GLY A 81 0.39 -10.84 -10.00
C GLY A 81 0.29 -11.66 -11.27
N SER A 82 -0.35 -12.81 -11.17
CA SER A 82 -0.71 -13.63 -12.31
C SER A 82 -2.23 -13.73 -12.38
N ILE A 83 -2.79 -13.67 -13.58
CA ILE A 83 -4.15 -14.11 -13.86
C ILE A 83 -4.07 -15.38 -14.68
N SER A 84 -4.59 -16.48 -14.16
CA SER A 84 -4.49 -17.79 -14.75
C SER A 84 -5.86 -18.37 -14.89
N GLU A 85 -6.11 -19.03 -16.01
CA GLU A 85 -7.41 -19.62 -16.26
C GLU A 85 -7.30 -20.90 -17.08
N LYS A 86 -8.45 -21.56 -17.23
CA LYS A 86 -8.57 -22.80 -17.99
C LYS A 86 -9.80 -22.72 -18.86
N ASP A 87 -9.62 -22.82 -20.16
CA ASP A 87 -10.72 -22.96 -21.11
C ASP A 87 -10.44 -24.15 -22.03
N ASN A 88 -11.27 -25.18 -21.96
CA ASN A 88 -11.08 -26.38 -22.79
C ASN A 88 -11.50 -26.16 -24.25
N ASN A 89 -12.11 -25.02 -24.57
CA ASN A 89 -12.64 -24.70 -25.90
C ASN A 89 -11.71 -23.77 -26.70
N GLN A 90 -10.60 -23.34 -26.10
CA GLN A 90 -9.55 -22.49 -26.69
C GLN A 90 -8.20 -23.20 -26.64
N THR A 91 -7.34 -22.94 -27.63
CA THR A 91 -5.95 -23.42 -27.65
C THR A 91 -5.01 -22.23 -27.47
N PRO A 92 -4.16 -22.19 -26.43
CA PRO A 92 -3.94 -23.22 -25.42
C PRO A 92 -5.04 -23.28 -24.34
N ALA A 93 -5.35 -24.49 -23.86
CA ALA A 93 -6.42 -24.71 -22.88
C ALA A 93 -6.12 -24.13 -21.47
N LEU A 94 -4.90 -23.68 -21.26
CA LEU A 94 -4.39 -23.09 -20.03
C LEU A 94 -3.67 -21.81 -20.43
N PHE A 95 -4.08 -20.69 -19.84
CA PHE A 95 -3.40 -19.42 -20.01
C PHE A 95 -3.06 -18.84 -18.65
N SER A 96 -1.91 -18.16 -18.59
CA SER A 96 -1.41 -17.48 -17.41
C SER A 96 -0.74 -16.19 -17.87
N THR A 97 -1.30 -15.06 -17.48
CA THR A 97 -0.85 -13.73 -17.86
C THR A 97 -0.36 -13.00 -16.63
N SER A 98 0.88 -12.52 -16.66
CA SER A 98 1.39 -11.64 -15.60
C SER A 98 0.76 -10.26 -15.73
N ILE A 99 0.20 -9.75 -14.65
CA ILE A 99 -0.35 -8.41 -14.57
C ILE A 99 0.59 -7.53 -13.74
N ASN A 100 0.81 -6.31 -14.21
CA ASN A 100 1.42 -5.26 -13.44
C ASN A 100 0.44 -4.09 -13.41
N PHE A 101 0.20 -3.53 -12.24
CA PHE A 101 -0.73 -2.43 -12.09
C PHE A 101 -0.14 -1.35 -11.18
N GLY A 102 -0.55 -0.12 -11.47
CA GLY A 102 -0.21 1.05 -10.67
C GLY A 102 -1.43 1.96 -10.62
N GLY A 103 -1.64 2.61 -9.48
CA GLY A 103 -2.77 3.48 -9.29
C GLY A 103 -2.59 4.40 -8.10
N GLY A 104 -3.49 5.38 -8.01
CA GLY A 104 -3.62 6.25 -6.85
C GLY A 104 -5.07 6.32 -6.41
N GLY A 105 -5.30 6.69 -5.16
CA GLY A 105 -6.64 6.83 -4.61
C GLY A 105 -6.69 7.66 -3.34
N LEU A 106 -7.92 7.90 -2.88
CA LEU A 106 -8.19 8.49 -1.57
C LEU A 106 -8.53 7.36 -0.59
N VAL A 107 -8.05 7.50 0.64
CA VAL A 107 -8.31 6.56 1.73
C VAL A 107 -8.99 7.30 2.85
N TYR A 108 -10.07 6.72 3.37
CA TYR A 108 -10.77 7.24 4.52
C TYR A 108 -10.75 6.19 5.63
N THR A 109 -10.29 6.58 6.82
CA THR A 109 -10.22 5.72 8.00
C THR A 109 -11.11 6.32 9.08
N LEU A 110 -11.86 5.46 9.77
CA LEU A 110 -12.70 5.84 10.90
C LEU A 110 -12.29 5.05 12.14
N ALA A 111 -11.83 5.74 13.17
CA ALA A 111 -11.51 5.16 14.45
C ALA A 111 -12.80 4.86 15.23
N ILE A 112 -13.16 3.58 15.34
CA ILE A 112 -14.26 3.11 16.20
C ILE A 112 -13.73 2.98 17.63
N SER A 113 -13.47 4.11 18.28
CA SER A 113 -13.26 4.13 19.73
C SER A 113 -14.52 4.62 20.44
N LYS A 114 -15.16 3.70 21.17
CA LYS A 114 -16.21 3.99 22.16
C LYS A 114 -15.52 4.17 23.51
N THR A 115 -15.19 5.41 23.83
CA THR A 115 -14.86 5.85 25.19
C THR A 115 -15.30 7.29 25.33
#